data_AF-A0A0C3DXM2-F1
#
_entry.id   AF-A0A0C3DXM2-F1
#
_cell.length_a   1.000
_cell.length_b   1.000
_cell.length_c   1.000
_cell.angle_alpha   90.00
_cell.angle_beta   90.00
_cell.angle_gamma   90.00
#
_symmetry.space_group_name_H-M   'P 1'
#
loop_
_entity.id
_entity.type
_entity.pdbx_description
1 polymer ?
#
loop_
_entity_poly.entity_id
_entity_poly.type
_entity_poly.pdbx_seq_one_letter_code
_entity_poly.pdbx_strand_id
1 'polypeptide(L)'
;RYIACPHAQDGNTKLQLLRSLIIELGVRPPNSSDLPSTLTSARKLIKAEMHVNIKEYVATRDKGQLALKQIMHPSKSSLRREIQKTGQRASLKWVKKRGLQALLIHAFQ
;
A
#
# COMPACT_ATOMS: atom_id res chain seq x y z
N ARG A 1 11.12 -3.50 -11.00
CA ARG A 1 10.50 -3.84 -12.30
C ARG A 1 9.09 -3.22 -12.32
N TYR A 2 8.78 -2.43 -13.33
CA TYR A 2 7.73 -1.39 -13.34
C TYR A 2 6.29 -1.89 -13.14
N ILE A 3 5.64 -1.50 -12.03
CA ILE A 3 4.17 -1.54 -11.92
C ILE A 3 3.65 -0.27 -12.61
N ALA A 4 3.60 -0.29 -13.94
CA ALA A 4 2.87 0.73 -14.70
C ALA A 4 1.38 0.46 -14.53
N CYS A 5 0.64 1.49 -14.11
CA CYS A 5 -0.79 1.48 -13.83
C CYS A 5 -1.56 0.56 -14.78
N PRO A 6 -2.04 -0.62 -14.34
CA PRO A 6 -3.06 -1.28 -15.13
C PRO A 6 -4.31 -0.45 -14.89
N HIS A 7 -4.86 0.12 -15.97
CA HIS A 7 -6.26 0.56 -16.00
C HIS A 7 -7.13 -0.71 -15.89
N ALA A 8 -7.06 -1.38 -14.74
CA ALA A 8 -7.57 -2.72 -14.53
C ALA A 8 -9.07 -2.63 -14.30
N GLN A 9 -9.84 -2.74 -15.37
CA GLN A 9 -11.25 -3.06 -15.26
C GLN A 9 -11.44 -4.47 -14.64
N ASP A 10 -10.44 -5.36 -14.78
CA ASP A 10 -10.50 -6.75 -14.32
C ASP A 10 -10.17 -6.94 -12.83
N GLY A 11 -10.96 -7.78 -12.16
CA GLY A 11 -10.77 -8.14 -10.74
C GLY A 11 -9.47 -8.89 -10.47
N ASN A 12 -9.01 -9.73 -11.40
CA ASN A 12 -7.77 -10.50 -11.27
C ASN A 12 -6.52 -9.62 -11.28
N THR A 13 -6.46 -8.63 -12.18
CA THR A 13 -5.34 -7.69 -12.27
C THR A 13 -5.23 -6.83 -11.01
N LYS A 14 -6.37 -6.42 -10.44
CA LYS A 14 -6.40 -5.75 -9.13
C LYS A 14 -5.88 -6.66 -8.02
N LEU A 15 -6.27 -7.94 -8.01
CA LEU A 15 -5.81 -8.89 -6.99
C LEU A 15 -4.30 -9.12 -7.06
N GLN A 16 -3.76 -9.28 -8.27
CA GLN A 16 -2.32 -9.43 -8.48
C GLN A 16 -1.54 -8.19 -8.06
N LEU A 17 -2.09 -6.98 -8.29
CA LEU A 17 -1.51 -5.74 -7.78
C LEU A 17 -1.47 -5.71 -6.25
N LEU A 18 -2.55 -6.10 -5.57
CA LEU A 18 -2.57 -6.12 -4.11
C LEU A 18 -1.61 -7.17 -3.54
N ARG A 19 -1.53 -8.36 -4.16
CA ARG A 19 -0.57 -9.41 -3.79
C ARG A 19 0.87 -8.96 -3.96
N SER A 20 1.20 -8.33 -5.09
CA SER A 20 2.55 -7.80 -5.32
C SER A 20 2.92 -6.72 -4.31
N LEU A 21 2.00 -5.82 -3.95
CA LEU A 21 2.21 -4.84 -2.89
C LEU A 21 2.49 -5.49 -1.52
N ILE A 22 1.75 -6.54 -1.17
CA ILE A 22 1.93 -7.28 0.09
C ILE A 22 3.33 -7.92 0.17
N ILE A 23 3.80 -8.48 -0.95
CA ILE A 23 5.13 -9.07 -1.06
C ILE A 23 6.21 -7.98 -1.04
N GLU A 24 6.02 -6.89 -1.79
CA GLU A 24 6.97 -5.78 -1.90
C GLU A 24 7.24 -5.13 -0.52
N LEU A 25 6.20 -4.95 0.29
CA LEU A 25 6.32 -4.42 1.65
C LEU A 25 6.79 -5.45 2.68
N GLY A 26 6.87 -6.74 2.29
CA GLY A 26 7.38 -7.81 3.15
C GLY A 26 6.46 -8.16 4.30
N VAL A 27 5.16 -7.97 4.09
CA VAL A 27 4.11 -8.34 5.05
C VAL A 27 3.87 -9.84 5.04
N ARG A 28 3.90 -10.46 3.85
CA ARG A 28 3.83 -11.92 3.68
C ARG A 28 4.84 -12.39 2.63
N PRO A 29 5.42 -13.61 2.77
CA PRO A 29 6.31 -14.16 1.77
C PRO A 29 5.51 -14.62 0.53
N PRO A 30 6.14 -14.67 -0.67
CA PRO A 30 5.45 -14.91 -1.94
C PRO A 30 4.73 -16.26 -2.04
N ASN A 31 5.15 -17.25 -1.25
CA ASN A 31 4.63 -18.63 -1.30
C ASN A 31 3.87 -19.04 -0.03
N SER A 32 3.48 -18.10 0.85
CA SER A 32 2.65 -18.46 2.01
C SER A 32 1.22 -18.71 1.58
N SER A 33 0.59 -19.73 2.16
CA SER A 33 -0.87 -19.94 2.13
C SER A 33 -1.67 -18.71 2.64
N ASP A 34 -1.01 -17.80 3.34
CA ASP A 34 -1.57 -16.54 3.83
C ASP A 34 -1.67 -15.44 2.76
N LEU A 35 -1.22 -15.68 1.53
CA LEU A 35 -1.41 -14.71 0.46
C LEU A 35 -2.90 -14.66 0.08
N PRO A 36 -3.53 -13.48 0.07
CA PRO A 36 -4.98 -13.38 -0.12
C PRO A 36 -5.43 -13.95 -1.46
N SER A 37 -6.43 -14.84 -1.44
CA SER A 37 -7.07 -15.43 -2.62
C SER A 37 -8.11 -14.52 -3.27
N THR A 38 -8.58 -13.49 -2.55
CA THR A 38 -9.68 -12.62 -2.96
C THR A 38 -9.34 -11.14 -2.79
N LEU A 39 -10.00 -10.27 -3.56
CA LEU A 39 -9.81 -8.82 -3.44
C LEU A 39 -10.14 -8.30 -2.04
N THR A 40 -11.19 -8.86 -1.41
CA THR A 40 -11.65 -8.46 -0.09
C THR A 40 -10.63 -8.81 0.99
N SER A 41 -10.09 -10.03 0.97
CA SER A 41 -9.04 -10.45 1.91
C SER A 41 -7.77 -9.62 1.74
N ALA A 42 -7.36 -9.34 0.50
CA ALA A 42 -6.21 -8.50 0.23
C ALA A 42 -6.37 -7.07 0.75
N ARG A 43 -7.53 -6.44 0.50
CA ARG A 43 -7.85 -5.10 1.04
C ARG A 43 -7.87 -5.08 2.57
N LYS A 44 -8.42 -6.13 3.20
CA LYS A 44 -8.48 -6.24 4.66
C LYS A 44 -7.07 -6.29 5.25
N LEU A 45 -6.19 -7.12 4.70
CA LEU A 45 -4.81 -7.26 5.13
C LEU A 45 -4.03 -5.95 4.96
N ILE A 46 -4.15 -5.31 3.79
CA ILE A 46 -3.52 -4.01 3.52
C ILE A 46 -4.01 -2.95 4.53
N LYS A 47 -5.31 -2.86 4.78
CA LYS A 47 -5.87 -1.89 5.73
C LYS A 47 -5.46 -2.16 7.18
N ALA A 48 -5.17 -3.41 7.53
CA ALA A 48 -4.82 -3.83 8.87
C ALA A 48 -3.31 -3.70 9.18
N GLU A 49 -2.45 -4.01 8.22
CA GLU A 49 -1.00 -4.14 8.47
C GLU A 49 -0.18 -3.07 7.73
N MET A 50 -0.65 -2.54 6.61
CA MET A 50 0.13 -1.63 5.75
C MET A 50 -0.24 -0.17 5.99
N HIS A 51 0.28 0.39 7.07
CA HIS A 51 0.15 1.81 7.38
C HIS A 51 1.39 2.57 6.91
N VAL A 52 1.41 3.06 5.67
CA VAL A 52 2.54 3.85 5.14
C VAL A 52 2.07 5.14 4.46
N ASN A 53 2.86 6.21 4.54
CA ASN A 53 2.59 7.41 3.76
C ASN A 53 2.90 7.13 2.27
N ILE A 54 1.94 7.39 1.39
CA ILE A 54 2.08 7.13 -0.05
C ILE A 54 3.24 7.92 -0.67
N LYS A 55 3.52 9.13 -0.20
CA LYS A 55 4.67 9.92 -0.67
C LYS A 55 6.00 9.27 -0.30
N GLU A 56 6.12 8.82 0.94
CA GLU A 56 7.33 8.15 1.44
C GLU A 56 7.53 6.80 0.78
N TYR A 57 6.44 6.03 0.61
CA TYR A 57 6.45 4.79 -0.14
C TYR A 57 7.04 5.00 -1.54
N VAL A 58 6.55 5.99 -2.29
CA VAL A 58 7.07 6.27 -3.64
C VAL A 58 8.54 6.71 -3.60
N ALA A 59 8.97 7.44 -2.58
CA ALA A 59 10.36 7.89 -2.43
C ALA A 59 11.34 6.79 -1.96
N THR A 60 10.85 5.72 -1.34
CA THR A 60 11.66 4.66 -0.74
C THR A 60 11.51 3.30 -1.41
N ARG A 61 10.52 3.09 -2.29
CA ARG A 61 10.29 1.78 -2.93
C ARG A 61 11.54 1.24 -3.63
N ASP A 62 12.34 2.12 -4.24
CA ASP A 62 13.52 1.71 -5.00
C ASP A 62 14.72 1.39 -4.08
N LYS A 63 14.61 1.68 -2.77
CA LYS A 63 15.62 1.37 -1.74
C LYS A 63 15.46 -0.02 -1.13
N GLY A 64 14.46 -0.78 -1.56
CA GLY A 64 14.22 -2.16 -1.16
C GLY A 64 13.36 -2.33 0.10
N GLN A 65 13.08 -3.59 0.42
CA GLN A 65 12.08 -4.00 1.41
C GLN A 65 12.42 -3.58 2.85
N LEU A 66 13.71 -3.54 3.22
CA LEU A 66 14.13 -3.10 4.55
C LEU A 66 13.80 -1.62 4.80
N ALA A 67 14.05 -0.76 3.81
CA ALA A 67 13.70 0.66 3.90
C ALA A 67 12.19 0.88 3.98
N LEU A 68 11.42 0.08 3.23
CA LEU A 68 9.96 0.11 3.29
C LEU A 68 9.41 -0.30 4.66
N LYS A 69 10.02 -1.28 5.33
CA LYS A 69 9.64 -1.68 6.70
C LYS A 69 9.89 -0.57 7.72
N GLN A 70 10.94 0.24 7.53
CA GLN A 70 11.28 1.34 8.45
C GLN A 70 10.28 2.50 8.39
N ILE A 71 9.70 2.77 7.22
CA ILE A 71 8.68 3.83 7.06
C ILE A 71 7.26 3.34 7.38
N MET A 72 7.09 2.05 7.66
CA MET A 72 5.79 1.48 7.98
C MET A 72 5.43 1.81 9.43
N HIS A 73 4.28 2.43 9.60
CA HIS A 73 3.77 2.77 10.92
C HIS A 73 3.11 1.56 11.58
N PRO A 74 3.19 1.46 12.93
CA PRO A 74 2.56 0.37 13.66
C PRO A 74 1.03 0.43 13.62
N SER A 75 0.45 1.61 13.40
CA SER A 75 -1.01 1.80 13.42
C SER A 75 -1.47 2.95 12.53
N LYS A 76 -2.75 2.88 12.12
CA LYS A 76 -3.44 3.96 11.41
C LYS A 76 -3.41 5.30 12.16
N SER A 77 -3.46 5.29 13.50
CA SER A 77 -3.38 6.52 14.30
C SER A 77 -1.98 7.14 14.27
N SER A 78 -0.93 6.31 14.36
CA SER A 78 0.46 6.76 14.24
C SER A 78 0.72 7.44 12.89
N LEU A 79 0.31 6.81 11.80
CA LEU A 79 0.45 7.40 10.46
C LEU A 79 -0.36 8.69 10.30
N ARG A 80 -1.59 8.76 10.82
CA ARG A 80 -2.38 9.99 10.78
C ARG A 80 -1.70 11.13 11.54
N ARG A 81 -1.15 10.84 12.73
CA ARG A 81 -0.44 11.82 13.54
C ARG A 81 0.82 12.32 12.83
N GLU A 82 1.57 11.43 12.18
CA GLU A 82 2.76 11.81 11.42
C GLU A 82 2.41 12.69 10.21
N ILE A 83 1.36 12.33 9.45
CA ILE A 83 0.88 13.14 8.33
C ILE A 83 0.41 14.52 8.77
N GLN A 84 -0.27 14.62 9.92
CA GLN A 84 -0.71 15.89 10.50
C GLN A 84 0.48 16.74 10.95
N LYS A 85 1.49 16.12 11.57
CA LYS A 85 2.70 16.79 12.05
C LYS A 85 3.57 17.31 10.90
N THR A 86 3.79 16.49 9.88
CA THR A 86 4.68 16.82 8.75
C THR A 86 3.99 17.64 7.66
N GLY A 87 2.64 17.65 7.63
CA GLY A 87 1.87 18.24 6.55
C GLY A 87 2.00 17.49 5.21
N GLN A 88 2.72 16.35 5.17
CA GLN A 88 3.04 15.61 3.94
C GLN A 88 1.88 14.74 3.47
N ARG A 89 0.73 15.37 3.20
CA ARG A 89 -0.45 14.72 2.61
C ARG A 89 -0.21 14.47 1.12
N ALA A 90 -0.58 13.29 0.65
CA ALA A 90 -0.65 12.99 -0.77
C ALA A 90 -1.98 13.52 -1.36
N SER A 91 -1.91 14.19 -2.51
CA SER A 91 -3.13 14.64 -3.22
C SER A 91 -3.88 13.43 -3.78
N LEU A 92 -5.19 13.37 -3.55
CA LEU A 92 -6.04 12.28 -4.03
C LEU A 92 -5.97 12.11 -5.56
N LYS A 93 -5.91 13.22 -6.31
CA LYS A 93 -5.75 13.21 -7.78
C LYS A 93 -4.42 12.56 -8.19
N TRP A 94 -3.35 12.89 -7.48
CA TRP A 94 -2.01 12.33 -7.71
C TRP A 94 -1.95 10.82 -7.39
N VAL A 95 -2.59 10.40 -6.29
CA VAL A 95 -2.65 9.00 -5.89
C VAL A 95 -3.43 8.17 -6.90
N LYS A 96 -4.60 8.66 -7.36
CA LYS A 96 -5.41 7.99 -8.39
C LYS A 96 -4.64 7.84 -9.70
N LYS A 97 -3.94 8.90 -10.15
CA LYS A 97 -3.10 8.85 -11.36
C LYS A 97 -2.03 7.75 -11.30
N ARG A 98 -1.54 7.44 -10.10
CA ARG A 98 -0.50 6.42 -9.85
C ARG A 98 -1.04 5.04 -9.51
N GLY A 99 -2.36 4.84 -9.45
CA GLY A 99 -2.97 3.55 -9.12
C GLY A 99 -2.78 3.10 -7.66
N LEU A 100 -2.31 3.98 -6.77
CA LEU A 100 -2.02 3.64 -5.37
C LEU A 100 -3.24 3.81 -4.45
N GLN A 101 -4.45 3.68 -5.01
CA GLN A 101 -5.70 3.83 -4.24
C GLN A 101 -5.82 2.80 -3.12
N ALA A 102 -5.22 1.62 -3.28
CA ALA A 102 -5.23 0.58 -2.24
C ALA A 102 -4.49 1.00 -0.96
N LEU A 103 -3.50 1.89 -1.07
CA LEU A 103 -2.75 2.44 0.06
C LEU A 103 -3.42 3.69 0.66
N LEU A 104 -4.52 4.16 0.07
CA LEU A 104 -5.29 5.24 0.69
C LEU A 104 -5.93 4.73 1.96
N ILE A 105 -5.50 5.29 3.07
CA ILE A 105 -6.23 5.17 4.31
C ILE A 105 -7.47 6.04 4.20
N HIS A 106 -8.62 5.41 3.97
CA HIS A 106 -9.91 6.07 4.11
C HIS A 106 -10.08 6.45 5.60
N ALA A 107 -10.07 7.76 5.88
CA ALA A 107 -10.21 8.30 7.22
C ALA A 107 -11.61 8.05 7.82
N PHE A 108 -12.62 7.88 6.96
CA PHE A 108 -14.01 7.60 7.32
C PHE A 108 -14.45 6.29 6.65
N GLN A 109 -14.54 5.24 7.46
CA GLN A 109 -15.35 4.07 7.22
C GLN A 109 -15.67 3.47 8.58
#